data_AF-A0A640V5V7-F1
#
_entry.id   AF-A0A640V5V7-F1
#
_cell.length_a   1.000
_cell.length_b   1.000
_cell.length_c   1.000
_cell.angle_alpha   90.00
_cell.angle_beta   90.00
_cell.angle_gamma   90.00
#
_symmetry.space_group_name_H-M   'P 1'
#
loop_
_entity.id
_entity.type
_entity.pdbx_description
1 polymer ?
#
loop_
_entity_poly.entity_id
_entity_poly.type
_entity_poly.pdbx_seq_one_letter_code
_entity_poly.pdbx_strand_id
1 'polypeptide(L)'
;MLDRGIMQTVKKTRGQMVSDNIWFSFAAFLFVSFLGFTLGKGEAWGKFAWAAYFAGWVPPLGMLVWHAIRNKKINDGASVIFGILAVFGVVCWLNHSDTFPL
;
A
#
# COMPACT_ATOMS: atom_id res chain seq x y z
N MET A 1 43.17 -12.53 10.78
CA MET A 1 41.99 -13.29 10.31
C MET A 1 40.77 -12.74 11.02
N LEU A 2 39.65 -12.70 10.31
CA LEU A 2 38.35 -12.09 10.67
C LEU A 2 38.22 -10.57 10.46
N ASP A 3 37.12 -10.28 9.77
CA ASP A 3 36.41 -9.01 9.68
C ASP A 3 36.72 -8.01 8.55
N ARG A 4 36.90 -8.53 7.34
CA ARG A 4 36.60 -7.78 6.10
C ARG A 4 35.35 -8.34 5.38
N GLY A 5 34.50 -9.08 6.09
CA GLY A 5 33.38 -9.84 5.53
C GLY A 5 31.99 -9.24 5.76
N ILE A 6 31.84 -8.26 6.65
CA ILE A 6 30.50 -7.81 7.12
C ILE A 6 29.96 -6.58 6.37
N MET A 7 30.78 -5.88 5.58
CA MET A 7 30.34 -4.74 4.75
C MET A 7 30.23 -5.05 3.26
N GLN A 8 29.79 -6.26 2.88
CA GLN A 8 29.04 -6.34 1.63
C GLN A 8 27.64 -5.80 1.93
N THR A 9 27.49 -4.48 1.84
CA THR A 9 26.18 -3.84 1.62
C THR A 9 25.51 -4.63 0.50
N VAL A 10 24.55 -5.49 0.83
CA VAL A 10 23.80 -6.29 -0.13
C VAL A 10 23.14 -5.28 -1.06
N LYS A 11 23.77 -5.05 -2.23
CA LYS A 11 23.33 -4.07 -3.19
C LYS A 11 22.01 -4.60 -3.73
N LYS A 12 20.88 -4.06 -3.27
CA LYS A 12 19.55 -4.51 -3.70
C LYS A 12 19.53 -4.56 -5.22
N THR A 13 19.16 -5.71 -5.78
CA THR A 13 19.05 -5.86 -7.23
C THR A 13 17.98 -4.88 -7.74
N ARG A 14 18.12 -4.35 -8.97
CA ARG A 14 17.13 -3.43 -9.56
C ARG A 14 15.69 -3.94 -9.44
N GLY A 15 15.48 -5.24 -9.60
CA GLY A 15 14.17 -5.88 -9.42
C GLY A 15 13.64 -5.87 -7.97
N GLN A 16 14.52 -5.95 -6.96
CA GLN A 16 14.12 -5.82 -5.55
C GLN A 16 13.73 -4.37 -5.24
N MET A 17 14.46 -3.37 -5.77
CA MET A 17 14.10 -1.95 -5.59
C MET A 17 12.74 -1.62 -6.22
N VAL A 18 12.47 -2.15 -7.42
CA VAL A 18 11.16 -1.96 -8.07
C VAL A 18 10.05 -2.65 -7.29
N SER A 19 10.27 -3.88 -6.84
CA SER A 19 9.32 -4.62 -6.00
C SER A 19 8.99 -3.86 -4.72
N ASP A 20 10.00 -3.36 -4.02
CA ASP A 20 9.81 -2.59 -2.79
C ASP A 20 9.05 -1.29 -3.06
N ASN A 21 9.39 -0.55 -4.11
CA ASN A 21 8.66 0.68 -4.48
C ASN A 21 7.19 0.40 -4.82
N ILE A 22 6.89 -0.70 -5.52
CA ILE A 22 5.50 -1.08 -5.81
C ILE A 22 4.78 -1.43 -4.50
N TRP A 23 5.42 -2.20 -3.61
CA TRP A 23 4.89 -2.50 -2.28
C TRP A 23 4.72 -1.27 -1.40
N PHE A 24 5.47 -0.19 -1.58
CA PHE A 24 5.28 1.06 -0.84
C PHE A 24 4.33 2.04 -1.51
N SER A 25 4.01 1.86 -2.79
CA SER A 25 3.17 2.81 -3.54
C SER A 25 1.76 2.95 -2.97
N PHE A 26 1.20 1.92 -2.31
CA PHE A 26 -0.08 2.03 -1.59
C PHE A 26 -0.08 3.15 -0.55
N ALA A 27 1.06 3.43 0.09
CA ALA A 27 1.15 4.45 1.13
C ALA A 27 0.89 5.85 0.56
N ALA A 28 1.29 6.11 -0.69
CA ALA A 28 0.97 7.37 -1.37
C ALA A 28 -0.53 7.49 -1.63
N PHE A 29 -1.19 6.41 -2.06
CA PHE A 29 -2.65 6.38 -2.26
C PHE A 29 -3.41 6.54 -0.95
N LEU A 30 -2.97 5.87 0.12
CA LEU A 30 -3.53 6.06 1.47
C LEU A 30 -3.35 7.50 1.95
N PHE A 31 -2.19 8.10 1.72
CA PHE A 31 -1.93 9.49 2.09
C PHE A 31 -2.85 10.45 1.34
N VAL A 32 -3.03 10.28 0.03
CA VAL A 32 -3.97 11.08 -0.78
C VAL A 32 -5.41 10.89 -0.30
N SER A 33 -5.81 9.65 -0.02
CA SER A 33 -7.13 9.35 0.53
C SER A 33 -7.35 10.02 1.89
N PHE A 34 -6.37 9.94 2.79
CA PHE A 34 -6.39 10.61 4.09
C PHE A 34 -6.56 12.12 3.96
N LEU A 35 -5.81 12.77 3.06
CA LEU A 35 -5.97 14.21 2.80
C LEU A 35 -7.36 14.52 2.25
N GLY A 36 -7.90 13.66 1.38
CA GLY A 36 -9.25 13.81 0.85
C GLY A 36 -10.33 13.77 1.94
N PHE A 37 -10.21 12.85 2.91
CA PHE A 37 -11.15 12.74 4.04
C PHE A 37 -10.98 13.83 5.10
N THR A 38 -9.75 14.31 5.32
CA THR A 38 -9.46 15.27 6.40
C THR A 38 -9.56 16.74 5.97
N LEU A 39 -9.12 17.06 4.76
CA LEU A 39 -9.07 18.43 4.24
C LEU A 39 -10.20 18.72 3.26
N GLY A 40 -10.70 17.70 2.56
CA GLY A 40 -11.77 17.83 1.58
C GLY A 40 -13.11 18.11 2.27
N LYS A 41 -13.84 19.12 1.77
CA LYS A 41 -15.19 19.44 2.24
C LYS A 41 -16.20 19.16 1.15
N GLY A 42 -17.23 18.40 1.49
CA GLY A 42 -18.33 18.06 0.59
C GLY A 42 -18.23 16.66 0.00
N GLU A 43 -19.36 16.19 -0.51
CA GLU A 43 -19.58 14.79 -0.90
C GLU A 43 -18.63 14.33 -2.04
N ALA A 44 -18.30 15.22 -2.97
CA ALA A 44 -17.38 14.94 -4.08
C ALA A 44 -15.97 14.57 -3.59
N TRP A 45 -15.49 15.21 -2.51
CA TRP A 45 -14.19 14.90 -1.93
C TRP A 45 -14.18 13.55 -1.22
N GLY A 46 -15.27 13.19 -0.53
CA GLY A 46 -15.43 11.86 0.06
C GLY A 46 -15.41 10.77 -1.00
N LYS A 47 -16.14 10.93 -2.12
CA LYS A 47 -16.10 10.00 -3.26
C LYS A 47 -14.70 9.88 -3.87
N PHE A 48 -13.99 11.00 -4.02
CA PHE A 48 -12.59 11.00 -4.50
C PHE A 48 -11.65 10.29 -3.52
N ALA A 49 -11.80 10.54 -2.22
CA ALA A 49 -10.99 9.92 -1.18
C ALA A 49 -11.19 8.41 -1.11
N TRP A 50 -12.44 7.94 -1.28
CA TRP A 50 -12.76 6.52 -1.45
C TRP A 50 -12.14 5.92 -2.71
N ALA A 51 -12.23 6.62 -3.85
CA ALA A 51 -11.59 6.17 -5.09
C ALA A 51 -10.06 6.04 -4.95
N ALA A 52 -9.41 7.00 -4.30
CA ALA A 52 -7.98 6.95 -4.00
C ALA A 52 -7.64 5.79 -3.04
N TYR A 53 -8.48 5.53 -2.04
CA TYR A 53 -8.33 4.37 -1.15
C TYR A 53 -8.42 3.05 -1.92
N PHE A 54 -9.43 2.87 -2.78
CA PHE A 54 -9.56 1.67 -3.60
C PHE A 54 -8.40 1.51 -4.59
N ALA A 55 -7.89 2.61 -5.16
CA ALA A 55 -6.70 2.58 -6.00
C ALA A 55 -5.45 2.09 -5.23
N GLY A 56 -5.37 2.38 -3.93
CA GLY A 56 -4.30 1.89 -3.05
C GLY A 56 -4.25 0.37 -2.90
N TRP A 57 -5.35 -0.35 -3.16
CA TRP A 57 -5.38 -1.81 -3.16
C TRP A 57 -4.74 -2.43 -4.41
N VAL A 58 -4.67 -1.70 -5.52
CA VAL A 58 -4.21 -2.23 -6.82
C VAL A 58 -2.75 -2.71 -6.76
N PRO A 59 -1.78 -1.93 -6.24
CA PRO A 59 -0.39 -2.39 -6.15
C PRO A 59 -0.18 -3.67 -5.32
N PRO A 60 -0.66 -3.79 -4.06
CA PRO A 60 -0.45 -5.00 -3.26
C PRO A 60 -1.20 -6.21 -3.83
N LEU A 61 -2.41 -6.03 -4.39
CA LEU A 61 -3.13 -7.13 -5.07
C LEU A 61 -2.40 -7.59 -6.33
N GLY A 62 -1.93 -6.65 -7.16
CA GLY A 62 -1.15 -6.96 -8.36
C GLY A 62 0.13 -7.71 -8.03
N MET A 63 0.82 -7.32 -6.96
CA MET A 63 2.01 -8.02 -6.47
C MET A 63 1.69 -9.40 -5.92
N LEU A 64 0.56 -9.56 -5.21
CA LEU A 64 0.13 -10.86 -4.69
C LEU A 64 -0.20 -11.83 -5.83
N VAL A 65 -0.95 -11.38 -6.84
CA VAL A 65 -1.24 -12.16 -8.06
C VAL A 65 0.05 -12.52 -8.80
N TRP A 66 0.97 -11.56 -8.96
CA TRP A 66 2.26 -11.81 -9.59
C TRP A 66 3.10 -12.87 -8.86
N HIS A 67 3.14 -12.81 -7.52
CA HIS A 67 3.86 -13.80 -6.72
C HIS A 67 3.20 -15.18 -6.81
N ALA A 68 1.86 -15.23 -6.80
CA ALA A 68 1.10 -16.48 -6.98
C ALA A 68 1.37 -17.13 -8.34
N ILE A 69 1.31 -16.35 -9.43
CA ILE A 69 1.62 -16.85 -10.80
C ILE A 69 3.06 -17.34 -10.91
N ARG A 70 4.00 -16.64 -10.27
CA ARG A 70 5.44 -16.96 -10.32
C ARG A 70 5.88 -18.01 -9.29
N ASN A 71 4.97 -18.53 -8.46
CA ASN A 71 5.27 -19.40 -7.31
C ASN A 71 6.44 -18.88 -6.46
N LYS A 72 6.49 -17.56 -6.25
CA LYS A 72 7.54 -16.93 -5.43
C LYS A 72 7.04 -16.72 -4.01
N LYS A 73 7.95 -16.85 -3.04
CA LYS A 73 7.65 -16.48 -1.65
C LYS A 73 7.16 -15.05 -1.59
N ILE A 74 6.02 -14.85 -0.94
CA ILE A 74 5.44 -13.54 -0.66
C ILE A 74 6.39 -12.81 0.30
N ASN A 75 6.52 -11.50 0.13
CA ASN A 75 7.29 -10.66 1.04
C ASN A 75 6.64 -10.68 2.44
N ASP A 76 7.42 -10.90 3.50
CA ASP A 76 6.93 -10.94 4.88
C ASP A 76 6.20 -9.65 5.29
N GLY A 77 6.52 -8.51 4.67
CA GLY A 77 5.84 -7.24 4.89
C GLY A 77 4.45 -7.11 4.26
N ALA A 78 4.04 -8.04 3.38
CA ALA A 78 2.76 -7.97 2.69
C ALA A 78 1.57 -7.99 3.66
N SER A 79 1.63 -8.83 4.69
CA SER A 79 0.57 -8.95 5.70
C SER A 79 0.34 -7.63 6.45
N VAL A 80 1.42 -6.92 6.79
CA VAL A 80 1.36 -5.60 7.44
C VAL A 80 0.70 -4.58 6.51
N ILE A 81 1.04 -4.60 5.22
CA ILE A 81 0.47 -3.70 4.22
C ILE A 81 -1.04 -3.92 4.12
N PHE A 82 -1.48 -5.17 3.88
CA PHE A 82 -2.90 -5.50 3.83
C PHE A 82 -3.62 -5.18 5.14
N GLY A 83 -2.97 -5.39 6.29
CA GLY A 83 -3.50 -5.02 7.59
C GLY A 83 -3.73 -3.51 7.71
N ILE A 84 -2.77 -2.69 7.32
CA ILE A 84 -2.90 -1.22 7.33
C ILE A 84 -4.02 -0.77 6.39
N LEU A 85 -4.11 -1.30 5.15
CA LEU A 85 -5.20 -0.95 4.25
C LEU A 85 -6.56 -1.33 4.86
N ALA A 86 -6.71 -2.53 5.39
CA ALA A 86 -7.96 -3.00 5.96
C ALA A 86 -8.38 -2.14 7.18
N VAL A 87 -7.47 -1.88 8.12
CA VAL A 87 -7.75 -1.05 9.31
C VAL A 87 -8.09 0.37 8.89
N PHE A 88 -7.33 0.96 7.96
CA PHE A 88 -7.60 2.31 7.46
C PHE A 88 -8.97 2.40 6.80
N GLY A 89 -9.32 1.42 5.95
CA GLY A 89 -10.62 1.35 5.32
C GLY A 89 -11.77 1.26 6.32
N VAL A 90 -11.62 0.44 7.38
CA VAL A 90 -12.64 0.35 8.45
C VAL A 90 -12.78 1.68 9.19
N VAL A 91 -11.67 2.34 9.55
CA VAL A 91 -11.73 3.64 10.23
C VAL A 91 -12.36 4.71 9.34
N CYS A 92 -12.01 4.76 8.05
CA CYS A 92 -12.61 5.69 7.09
C CYS A 92 -14.09 5.38 6.86
N TRP A 93 -14.48 4.11 6.81
CA TRP A 93 -15.90 3.72 6.71
C TRP A 93 -16.67 4.25 7.91
N LEU A 94 -16.21 3.97 9.12
CA LEU A 94 -16.91 4.38 10.35
C LEU A 94 -17.07 5.90 10.48
N ASN A 95 -16.15 6.69 9.90
CA ASN A 95 -16.20 8.16 9.97
C ASN A 95 -16.85 8.83 8.73
N HIS A 96 -16.89 8.15 7.59
CA HIS A 96 -17.30 8.75 6.30
C HIS A 96 -18.24 7.85 5.48
N SER A 97 -19.04 7.02 6.17
CA SER A 97 -20.06 6.14 5.56
C SER A 97 -21.02 6.89 4.65
N ASP A 98 -21.33 8.14 4.98
CA ASP A 98 -22.31 8.96 4.24
C ASP A 98 -21.82 9.38 2.85
N THR A 99 -20.51 9.32 2.64
CA THR A 99 -19.85 9.62 1.35
C THR A 99 -19.40 8.38 0.61
N PHE A 100 -19.74 7.20 1.15
CA PHE A 100 -19.37 5.92 0.55
C PHE A 100 -20.05 5.79 -0.82
N PRO A 101 -19.31 5.42 -1.88
CA PRO A 101 -19.89 5.24 -3.20
C PRO A 101 -20.69 3.93 -3.24
N LEU A 102 -21.99 4.00 -2.92
CA LEU A 102 -22.99 2.95 -3.14
C LEU A 102 -24.04 3.43 -4.15
#